data_AF-A0A7Y5QH50-F1
#
_entry.id   AF-A0A7Y5QH50-F1
#
_cell.length_a   1.000
_cell.length_b   1.000
_cell.length_c   1.000
_cell.angle_alpha   90.00
_cell.angle_beta   90.00
_cell.angle_gamma   90.00
#
_symmetry.space_group_name_H-M   'P 1'
#
loop_
_entity.id
_entity.type
_entity.pdbx_description
1 polymer ?
#
loop_
_entity_poly.entity_id
_entity_poly.type
_entity_poly.pdbx_seq_one_letter_code
_entity_poly.pdbx_strand_id
1 'polypeptide(L)'
;MQPQQMPLFSPESVRAFNFPFPSTRYQGSKWSLVDWIWENLYPLRFDTVLDVFGGTGVVSHMFKNAGKQVIYNDYLTFNWNIGLALVENRGIVLSEYDIETIVTPSGGVVYPDFIQRTFQGIYFDDAENAWLDRAVYNIDHLLHDRYKQAVARFALFQACLIKRPY
;
A
#
# COMPACT_ATOMS: atom_id res chain seq x y z
N MET A 1 -13.51 -43.68 -9.48
CA MET A 1 -13.18 -42.34 -10.02
C MET A 1 -12.83 -41.46 -8.84
N GLN A 2 -11.63 -40.87 -8.82
CA GLN A 2 -11.34 -39.83 -7.83
C GLN A 2 -12.19 -38.59 -8.19
N PRO A 3 -12.84 -37.93 -7.22
CA PRO A 3 -13.52 -36.68 -7.49
C PRO A 3 -12.49 -35.65 -7.98
N GLN A 4 -12.67 -35.20 -9.22
CA GLN A 4 -11.85 -34.15 -9.81
C GLN A 4 -12.47 -32.82 -9.39
N GLN A 5 -11.81 -32.09 -8.51
CA GLN A 5 -12.23 -30.73 -8.14
C GLN A 5 -12.09 -29.85 -9.38
N MET A 6 -13.21 -29.37 -9.91
CA MET A 6 -13.18 -28.39 -10.98
C MET A 6 -12.44 -27.13 -10.48
N PRO A 7 -11.68 -26.46 -11.37
CA PRO A 7 -11.04 -25.21 -10.99
C PRO A 7 -12.10 -24.26 -10.45
N LEU A 8 -11.80 -23.64 -9.30
CA LEU A 8 -12.72 -22.72 -8.64
C LEU A 8 -13.05 -21.51 -9.54
N PHE A 9 -12.19 -21.24 -10.52
CA PHE A 9 -12.22 -20.04 -11.33
C PHE A 9 -12.22 -20.29 -12.84
N SER A 10 -12.95 -19.45 -13.59
CA SER A 10 -13.07 -19.54 -15.05
C SER A 10 -11.79 -19.06 -15.76
N PRO A 11 -11.26 -19.80 -16.76
CA PRO A 11 -10.13 -19.35 -17.59
C PRO A 11 -10.39 -18.06 -18.38
N GLU A 12 -11.65 -17.66 -18.54
CA GLU A 12 -12.05 -16.46 -19.29
C GLU A 12 -11.96 -15.17 -18.46
N SER A 13 -11.79 -15.29 -17.14
CA SER A 13 -11.72 -14.16 -16.19
C SER A 13 -10.33 -13.50 -16.13
N VAL A 14 -9.56 -13.50 -17.23
CA VAL A 14 -8.20 -12.96 -17.22
C VAL A 14 -8.22 -11.44 -17.14
N ARG A 15 -7.49 -10.89 -16.17
CA ARG A 15 -7.26 -9.45 -16.03
C ARG A 15 -6.27 -8.97 -17.09
N ALA A 16 -6.42 -7.73 -17.55
CA ALA A 16 -5.53 -7.13 -18.55
C ALA A 16 -4.04 -7.12 -18.13
N PHE A 17 -3.79 -7.01 -16.83
CA PHE A 17 -2.47 -7.07 -16.21
C PHE A 17 -2.48 -8.04 -15.02
N ASN A 18 -1.29 -8.54 -14.65
CA ASN A 18 -1.13 -9.47 -13.55
C ASN A 18 0.00 -9.04 -12.59
N PHE A 19 -0.11 -7.84 -12.04
CA PHE A 19 0.79 -7.39 -10.97
C PHE A 19 0.32 -7.96 -9.63
N PRO A 20 1.19 -8.61 -8.84
CA PRO A 20 0.81 -9.11 -7.53
C PRO A 20 0.53 -7.95 -6.58
N PHE A 21 -0.51 -8.08 -5.74
CA PHE A 21 -0.71 -7.14 -4.65
C PHE A 21 0.31 -7.43 -3.53
N PRO A 22 0.92 -6.41 -2.89
CA PRO A 22 1.79 -6.64 -1.75
C PRO A 22 0.99 -7.20 -0.55
N SER A 23 1.46 -8.32 0.02
CA SER A 23 0.82 -8.90 1.20
C SER A 23 0.95 -7.95 2.40
N THR A 24 -0.15 -7.67 3.07
CA THR A 24 -0.21 -6.76 4.22
C THR A 24 -1.23 -7.28 5.24
N ARG A 25 -0.93 -7.13 6.53
CA ARG A 25 -1.89 -7.41 7.60
C ARG A 25 -2.80 -6.19 7.77
N TYR A 26 -4.09 -6.36 7.51
CA TYR A 26 -5.08 -5.32 7.69
C TYR A 26 -6.44 -5.94 8.00
N GLN A 27 -7.05 -5.51 9.11
CA GLN A 27 -8.33 -6.07 9.55
C GLN A 27 -9.43 -5.75 8.53
N GLY A 28 -10.18 -6.78 8.13
CA GLY A 28 -11.24 -6.63 7.15
C GLY A 28 -10.76 -6.55 5.70
N SER A 29 -9.47 -6.77 5.42
CA SER A 29 -8.95 -6.88 4.05
C SER A 29 -9.72 -7.93 3.26
N LYS A 30 -10.09 -7.57 2.01
CA LYS A 30 -10.80 -8.46 1.08
C LYS A 30 -9.85 -9.27 0.20
N TRP A 31 -8.57 -9.39 0.60
CA TRP A 31 -7.56 -10.11 -0.16
C TRP A 31 -8.04 -11.50 -0.61
N SER A 32 -8.60 -12.31 0.30
CA SER A 32 -9.07 -13.67 -0.03
C SER A 32 -10.32 -13.72 -0.91
N LEU A 33 -11.00 -12.58 -1.11
CA LEU A 33 -12.25 -12.48 -1.85
C LEU A 33 -12.09 -11.79 -3.21
N VAL A 34 -10.88 -11.31 -3.57
CA VAL A 34 -10.72 -10.51 -4.80
C VAL A 34 -11.05 -11.29 -6.06
N ASP A 35 -10.69 -12.56 -6.14
CA ASP A 35 -10.97 -13.38 -7.31
C ASP A 35 -12.48 -13.65 -7.40
N TRP A 36 -13.14 -13.99 -6.28
CA TRP A 36 -14.59 -14.14 -6.24
C TRP A 36 -15.33 -12.85 -6.64
N ILE A 37 -14.88 -11.68 -6.16
CA ILE A 37 -15.45 -10.37 -6.54
C ILE A 37 -15.31 -10.16 -8.05
N TRP A 38 -14.12 -10.42 -8.60
CA TRP A 38 -13.87 -10.25 -10.02
C TRP A 38 -14.77 -11.13 -10.87
N GLU A 39 -14.93 -12.40 -10.52
CA GLU A 39 -15.76 -13.33 -11.30
C GLU A 39 -17.23 -12.95 -11.36
N ASN A 40 -17.76 -12.41 -10.27
CA ASN A 40 -19.16 -11.97 -10.24
C ASN A 40 -19.38 -10.66 -11.01
N LEU A 41 -18.30 -9.89 -11.26
CA LEU A 41 -18.40 -8.58 -11.88
C LEU A 41 -17.86 -8.53 -13.31
N TYR A 42 -16.90 -9.38 -13.70
CA TYR A 42 -16.31 -9.36 -15.04
C TYR A 42 -17.30 -9.46 -16.21
N PRO A 43 -18.46 -10.16 -16.11
CA PRO A 43 -19.42 -10.22 -17.21
C PRO A 43 -20.15 -8.88 -17.43
N LEU A 44 -20.13 -7.99 -16.45
CA LEU A 44 -20.75 -6.68 -16.54
C LEU A 44 -19.93 -5.74 -17.43
N ARG A 45 -20.60 -4.92 -18.23
CA ARG A 45 -19.96 -3.86 -19.02
C ARG A 45 -19.85 -2.59 -18.20
N PHE A 46 -18.63 -2.25 -17.80
CA PHE A 46 -18.30 -1.02 -17.09
C PHE A 46 -16.83 -0.66 -17.29
N ASP A 47 -16.53 0.64 -17.26
CA ASP A 47 -15.17 1.15 -17.45
C ASP A 47 -14.57 1.76 -16.17
N THR A 48 -15.44 2.18 -15.24
CA THR A 48 -15.05 2.91 -14.04
C THR A 48 -15.54 2.21 -12.77
N VAL A 49 -14.72 2.24 -11.72
CA VAL A 49 -15.03 1.72 -10.38
C VAL A 49 -14.78 2.83 -9.36
N LEU A 50 -15.75 3.02 -8.47
CA LEU A 50 -15.59 3.87 -7.29
C LEU A 50 -15.48 2.99 -6.05
N ASP A 51 -14.30 2.99 -5.41
CA ASP A 51 -14.04 2.29 -4.17
C ASP A 51 -14.07 3.31 -3.02
N VAL A 52 -15.24 3.47 -2.40
CA VAL A 52 -15.50 4.52 -1.38
C VAL A 52 -14.79 4.22 -0.04
N PHE A 53 -14.51 2.95 0.23
CA PHE A 53 -13.93 2.45 1.49
C PHE A 53 -12.73 1.56 1.18
N GLY A 54 -11.73 2.16 0.53
CA GLY A 54 -10.70 1.40 -0.14
C GLY A 54 -9.77 0.61 0.78
N GLY A 55 -9.57 1.03 2.03
CA GLY A 55 -8.74 0.31 3.00
C GLY A 55 -7.34 0.03 2.43
N THR A 56 -6.93 -1.24 2.37
CA THR A 56 -5.65 -1.62 1.75
C THR A 56 -5.57 -1.30 0.26
N GLY A 57 -6.68 -1.04 -0.43
CA GLY A 57 -6.72 -0.87 -1.88
C GLY A 57 -6.59 -2.17 -2.66
N VAL A 58 -6.71 -3.33 -2.01
CA VAL A 58 -6.57 -4.64 -2.68
C VAL A 58 -7.62 -4.88 -3.77
N VAL A 59 -8.86 -4.42 -3.54
CA VAL A 59 -9.96 -4.51 -4.53
C VAL A 59 -9.72 -3.50 -5.66
N SER A 60 -9.40 -2.26 -5.31
CA SER A 60 -9.00 -1.23 -6.28
C SER A 60 -7.83 -1.65 -7.17
N HIS A 61 -6.79 -2.27 -6.60
CA HIS A 61 -5.66 -2.78 -7.36
C HIS A 61 -6.05 -3.93 -8.28
N MET A 62 -6.96 -4.82 -7.85
CA MET A 62 -7.53 -5.86 -8.72
C MET A 62 -8.22 -5.24 -9.95
N PHE A 63 -9.04 -4.21 -9.77
CA PHE A 63 -9.72 -3.54 -10.88
C PHE A 63 -8.77 -2.75 -11.78
N LYS A 64 -7.73 -2.14 -11.21
CA LYS A 64 -6.65 -1.53 -11.99
C LYS A 64 -5.95 -2.57 -12.87
N ASN A 65 -5.65 -3.74 -12.33
CA ASN A 65 -5.12 -4.86 -13.11
C ASN A 65 -6.12 -5.33 -14.19
N ALA A 66 -7.42 -5.23 -13.94
CA ALA A 66 -8.45 -5.50 -14.95
C ALA A 66 -8.58 -4.40 -16.03
N GLY A 67 -7.72 -3.36 -16.00
CA GLY A 67 -7.74 -2.25 -16.97
C GLY A 67 -8.85 -1.24 -16.74
N LYS A 68 -9.51 -1.27 -15.56
CA LYS A 68 -10.58 -0.33 -15.22
C LYS A 68 -10.00 0.99 -14.71
N GLN A 69 -10.72 2.08 -14.95
CA GLN A 69 -10.45 3.35 -14.28
C GLN A 69 -10.95 3.25 -12.83
N VAL A 70 -10.06 3.40 -11.86
CA VAL A 70 -10.41 3.28 -10.45
C VAL A 70 -10.33 4.65 -9.78
N ILE A 71 -11.41 5.02 -9.08
CA ILE A 71 -11.46 6.15 -8.17
C ILE A 71 -11.42 5.57 -6.76
N TYR A 72 -10.32 5.81 -6.05
CA TYR A 72 -10.10 5.32 -4.70
C TYR A 72 -10.40 6.41 -3.69
N ASN A 73 -11.13 6.06 -2.62
CA ASN A 73 -11.38 6.94 -1.48
C ASN A 73 -11.25 6.16 -0.17
N ASP A 74 -10.75 6.84 0.87
CA ASP A 74 -10.79 6.38 2.25
C ASP A 74 -10.71 7.59 3.18
N TYR A 75 -11.24 7.47 4.39
CA TYR A 75 -11.19 8.54 5.39
C TYR A 75 -9.79 8.67 6.02
N LEU A 76 -9.06 7.56 6.17
CA LEU A 76 -7.76 7.56 6.82
C LEU A 76 -6.67 8.04 5.86
N THR A 77 -5.92 9.08 6.24
CA THR A 77 -4.79 9.58 5.44
C THR A 77 -3.73 8.50 5.17
N PHE A 78 -3.57 7.55 6.10
CA PHE A 78 -2.75 6.36 5.90
C PHE A 78 -3.19 5.57 4.66
N ASN A 79 -4.48 5.25 4.54
CA ASN A 79 -5.08 4.53 3.41
C ASN A 79 -5.03 5.36 2.11
N TRP A 80 -5.24 6.67 2.20
CA TRP A 80 -5.07 7.58 1.06
C TRP A 80 -3.66 7.48 0.44
N ASN A 81 -2.60 7.39 1.25
CA ASN A 81 -1.24 7.19 0.74
C ASN A 81 -1.08 5.82 0.03
N ILE A 82 -1.75 4.77 0.52
CA ILE A 82 -1.76 3.45 -0.14
C ILE A 82 -2.44 3.55 -1.51
N GLY A 83 -3.59 4.24 -1.58
CA GLY A 83 -4.30 4.52 -2.83
C GLY A 83 -3.42 5.26 -3.84
N LEU A 84 -2.71 6.31 -3.41
CA LEU A 84 -1.75 7.00 -4.27
C LEU A 84 -0.63 6.08 -4.75
N ALA A 85 -0.03 5.29 -3.85
CA ALA A 85 1.14 4.47 -4.15
C ALA A 85 0.83 3.29 -5.08
N LEU A 86 -0.30 2.62 -4.88
CA LEU A 86 -0.63 1.35 -5.56
C LEU A 86 -1.70 1.51 -6.64
N VAL A 87 -2.64 2.45 -6.49
CA VAL A 87 -3.78 2.61 -7.39
C VAL A 87 -3.54 3.75 -8.38
N GLU A 88 -3.30 4.98 -7.92
CA GLU A 88 -3.13 6.13 -8.82
C GLU A 88 -1.77 6.15 -9.53
N ASN A 89 -0.69 5.77 -8.83
CA ASN A 89 0.67 5.71 -9.39
C ASN A 89 0.73 4.77 -10.61
N ARG A 90 1.27 5.26 -11.73
CA ARG A 90 1.38 4.49 -12.99
C ARG A 90 2.74 3.84 -13.22
N GLY A 91 3.77 4.22 -12.47
CA GLY A 91 5.13 3.72 -12.69
C GLY A 91 6.25 4.48 -12.01
N ILE A 92 5.94 5.43 -11.12
CA ILE A 92 6.97 6.08 -10.30
C ILE A 92 7.50 5.06 -9.29
N VAL A 93 8.82 4.99 -9.21
CA VAL A 93 9.58 4.13 -8.30
C VAL A 93 10.58 4.96 -7.51
N LEU A 94 11.03 4.43 -6.38
CA LEU A 94 12.15 5.00 -5.63
C LEU A 94 13.46 4.56 -6.27
N SER A 95 14.34 5.52 -6.55
CA SER A 95 15.73 5.27 -6.90
C SER A 95 16.56 4.99 -5.65
N GLU A 96 17.78 4.47 -5.82
CA GLU A 96 18.73 4.28 -4.72
C GLU A 96 19.01 5.59 -3.97
N TYR A 97 19.09 6.71 -4.69
CA TYR A 97 19.26 8.03 -4.08
C TYR A 97 18.06 8.42 -3.20
N ASP A 98 16.83 8.13 -3.66
CA ASP A 98 15.63 8.41 -2.85
C ASP A 98 15.64 7.56 -1.57
N ILE A 99 16.04 6.29 -1.68
CA ILE A 99 16.13 5.37 -0.53
C ILE A 99 17.17 5.89 0.47
N GLU A 100 18.37 6.22 0.00
CA GLU A 100 19.44 6.76 0.84
C GLU A 100 18.99 8.05 1.55
N THR A 101 18.31 8.93 0.83
CA THR A 101 17.74 10.17 1.39
C THR A 101 16.74 9.90 2.51
N ILE A 102 15.93 8.85 2.39
CA ILE A 102 14.94 8.47 3.42
C ILE A 102 15.65 7.92 4.67
N VAL A 103 16.58 6.98 4.49
CA VAL A 103 17.12 6.18 5.60
C VAL A 103 18.27 6.86 6.35
N THR A 104 18.93 7.84 5.73
CA THR A 104 20.11 8.52 6.28
C THR A 104 19.76 9.87 6.89
N PRO A 105 20.29 10.20 8.08
CA PRO A 105 20.13 11.53 8.67
C PRO A 105 20.75 12.62 7.80
N SER A 106 20.01 13.70 7.59
CA SER A 106 20.49 14.89 6.88
C SER A 106 21.18 15.84 7.86
N GLY A 107 22.39 16.28 7.50
CA GLY A 107 23.14 17.25 8.30
C GLY A 107 22.41 18.59 8.40
N GLY A 108 22.44 19.21 9.58
CA GLY A 108 21.83 20.52 9.82
C GLY A 108 20.31 20.52 9.98
N VAL A 109 19.66 19.35 9.97
CA VAL A 109 18.22 19.21 10.23
C VAL A 109 17.99 18.95 11.72
N VAL A 110 17.04 19.70 12.30
CA VAL A 110 16.48 19.40 13.62
C VAL A 110 15.22 18.58 13.40
N TYR A 111 15.29 17.30 13.75
CA TYR A 111 14.19 16.36 13.56
C TYR A 111 13.13 16.48 14.66
N PRO A 112 11.84 16.24 14.34
CA PRO A 112 10.80 16.13 15.34
C PRO A 112 10.99 14.87 16.20
N ASP A 113 10.26 14.79 17.30
CA ASP A 113 10.32 13.68 18.26
C ASP A 113 8.94 13.11 18.62
N PHE A 114 7.94 13.34 17.78
CA PHE A 114 6.55 13.00 18.08
C PHE A 114 6.38 11.50 18.36
N ILE A 115 6.94 10.64 17.50
CA ILE A 115 6.81 9.19 17.63
C ILE A 115 7.53 8.72 18.89
N GLN A 116 8.77 9.17 19.11
CA GLN A 116 9.56 8.89 20.31
C GLN A 116 8.80 9.24 21.59
N ARG A 117 8.28 10.47 21.69
CA ARG A 117 7.61 10.96 22.90
C ARG A 117 6.26 10.30 23.15
N THR A 118 5.54 9.91 22.10
CA THR A 118 4.14 9.47 22.19
C THR A 118 4.01 7.96 22.33
N PHE A 119 4.92 7.19 21.72
CA PHE A 119 4.78 5.74 21.60
C PHE A 119 5.91 4.95 22.29
N GLN A 120 6.65 5.59 23.20
CA GLN A 120 7.70 4.95 23.99
C GLN A 120 7.19 3.69 24.70
N GLY A 121 7.87 2.56 24.52
CA GLY A 121 7.52 1.28 25.15
C GLY A 121 6.21 0.64 24.64
N ILE A 122 5.62 1.15 23.56
CA ILE A 122 4.36 0.64 22.99
C ILE A 122 4.60 -0.25 21.77
N TYR A 123 5.29 0.26 20.74
CA TYR A 123 5.40 -0.43 19.45
C TYR A 123 6.82 -0.82 19.05
N PHE A 124 7.81 0.04 19.30
CA PHE A 124 9.19 -0.12 18.85
C PHE A 124 10.13 0.38 19.95
N ASP A 125 11.41 0.01 19.86
CA ASP A 125 12.43 0.51 20.79
C ASP A 125 12.72 2.02 20.59
N ASP A 126 13.44 2.63 21.54
CA ASP A 126 13.70 4.07 21.52
C ASP A 126 14.52 4.50 20.29
N ALA A 127 15.46 3.67 19.84
CA ALA A 127 16.29 3.97 18.67
C ALA A 127 15.47 3.89 17.37
N GLU A 128 14.56 2.92 17.30
CA GLU A 128 13.62 2.71 16.20
C GLU A 128 12.59 3.84 16.12
N ASN A 129 12.00 4.25 17.25
CA ASN A 129 11.11 5.40 17.29
C ASN A 129 11.81 6.67 16.79
N ALA A 130 13.06 6.89 17.23
CA ALA A 130 13.87 8.01 16.76
C ALA A 130 14.17 7.93 15.27
N TRP A 131 14.41 6.72 14.75
CA TRP A 131 14.59 6.52 13.33
C TRP A 131 13.30 6.79 12.54
N LEU A 132 12.13 6.42 13.06
CA LEU A 132 10.84 6.67 12.42
C LEU A 132 10.52 8.16 12.31
N ASP A 133 10.75 8.94 13.36
CA ASP A 133 10.57 10.41 13.29
C ASP A 133 11.43 11.02 12.19
N ARG A 134 12.68 10.56 12.05
CA ARG A 134 13.59 11.01 10.97
C ARG A 134 13.12 10.57 9.60
N ALA A 135 12.76 9.30 9.43
CA ALA A 135 12.35 8.74 8.15
C ALA A 135 11.08 9.45 7.64
N VAL A 136 10.08 9.67 8.51
CA VAL A 136 8.86 10.40 8.16
C VAL A 136 9.19 11.83 7.75
N TYR A 137 10.02 12.55 8.52
CA TYR A 137 10.47 13.89 8.17
C TYR A 137 11.18 13.92 6.80
N ASN A 138 12.10 12.99 6.57
CA ASN A 138 12.85 12.91 5.31
C ASN A 138 11.91 12.66 4.12
N ILE A 139 10.93 11.77 4.27
CA ILE A 139 9.92 11.52 3.23
C ILE A 139 9.14 12.80 2.94
N ASP A 140 8.68 13.49 3.98
CA ASP A 140 7.77 14.62 3.85
C ASP A 140 8.45 15.88 3.29
N HIS A 141 9.75 16.06 3.59
CA HIS A 141 10.45 17.31 3.32
C HIS A 141 11.60 17.21 2.31
N LEU A 142 12.19 16.02 2.12
CA LEU A 142 13.34 15.85 1.22
C LEU A 142 13.00 15.14 -0.08
N LEU A 143 11.85 14.44 -0.15
CA LEU A 143 11.32 13.95 -1.42
C LEU A 143 10.35 14.98 -2.01
N HIS A 144 10.52 15.34 -3.28
CA HIS A 144 9.72 16.37 -3.93
C HIS A 144 8.57 15.82 -4.81
N ASP A 145 8.58 14.53 -5.12
CA ASP A 145 7.52 13.89 -5.91
C ASP A 145 6.50 13.21 -4.99
N ARG A 146 5.22 13.57 -5.12
CA ARG A 146 4.13 13.05 -4.27
C ARG A 146 3.95 11.54 -4.35
N TYR A 147 4.22 10.92 -5.50
CA TYR A 147 4.13 9.47 -5.67
C TYR A 147 5.34 8.78 -5.05
N LYS A 148 6.54 9.36 -5.16
CA LYS A 148 7.70 8.87 -4.39
C LYS A 148 7.41 8.91 -2.89
N GLN A 149 6.86 10.01 -2.39
CA GLN A 149 6.44 10.11 -0.99
C GLN A 149 5.43 9.02 -0.62
N ALA A 150 4.38 8.81 -1.44
CA ALA A 150 3.38 7.79 -1.20
C ALA A 150 3.97 6.37 -1.21
N VAL A 151 4.84 6.05 -2.16
CA VAL A 151 5.54 4.75 -2.24
C VAL A 151 6.45 4.55 -1.03
N ALA A 152 7.20 5.59 -0.62
CA ALA A 152 8.05 5.55 0.55
C ALA A 152 7.25 5.33 1.85
N ARG A 153 6.15 6.05 2.03
CA ARG A 153 5.22 5.84 3.16
C ARG A 153 4.66 4.43 3.13
N PHE A 154 4.18 3.95 1.99
CA PHE A 154 3.68 2.58 1.85
C PHE A 154 4.74 1.54 2.25
N ALA A 155 5.97 1.67 1.77
CA ALA A 155 7.08 0.79 2.14
C ALA A 155 7.38 0.86 3.65
N LEU A 156 7.41 2.06 4.24
CA LEU A 156 7.61 2.26 5.67
C LEU A 156 6.50 1.60 6.51
N PHE A 157 5.25 1.72 6.07
CA PHE A 157 4.10 1.08 6.70
C PHE A 157 4.24 -0.44 6.70
N GLN A 158 4.63 -1.02 5.56
CA GLN A 158 4.88 -2.47 5.46
C GLN A 158 6.04 -2.90 6.38
N ALA A 159 7.15 -2.15 6.40
CA ALA A 159 8.28 -2.44 7.28
C ALA A 159 7.85 -2.44 8.77
N CYS A 160 7.06 -1.43 9.18
CA CYS A 160 6.52 -1.35 10.54
C CYS A 160 5.58 -2.53 10.86
N LEU A 161 4.67 -2.88 9.94
CA LEU A 161 3.73 -3.99 10.13
C LEU A 161 4.43 -5.37 10.18
N ILE A 162 5.48 -5.56 9.37
CA ILE A 162 6.27 -6.79 9.35
C ILE A 162 7.08 -6.93 10.64
N LYS A 163 7.72 -5.84 11.07
CA LYS A 163 8.61 -5.84 12.23
C LYS A 163 7.87 -5.93 13.56
N ARG A 164 6.64 -5.39 13.63
CA ARG A 164 5.87 -5.20 14.86
C ARG A 164 6.11 -6.35 15.86
N PRO A 165 6.78 -6.08 17.00
CA PRO A 165 7.10 -7.12 17.97
C PRO A 165 5.80 -7.72 18.52
N TYR A 166 5.78 -9.06 18.64
CA TYR A 166 4.77 -9.81 19.38
C TYR A 166 5.24 -10.03 20.80
#